data_AF-A0A961DWD4-F1
#
_entry.id   AF-A0A961DWD4-F1
#
_cell.length_a   1.000
_cell.length_b   1.000
_cell.length_c   1.000
_cell.angle_alpha   90.00
_cell.angle_beta   90.00
_cell.angle_gamma   90.00
#
_symmetry.space_group_name_H-M   'P 1'
#
loop_
_entity.id
_entity.type
_entity.pdbx_description
1 polymer ?
#
loop_
_entity_poly.entity_id
_entity_poly.type
_entity_poly.pdbx_seq_one_letter_code
_entity_poly.pdbx_strand_id
1 'polypeptide(L)'
;MTETNTSHYVLVLGDRETFDRADMLSERAAEKGAVIAQTYAFDPGEAAAQDDLTEIDAVVAALSWAVATRTSIWLPFPLQDLCREEHLRRLSLTLQRHGLNLLMGSELEPCPIEGGYSAVDAALREEVRAVDALDFAALAAAGVRTLGVEIEVALHGSDQEPAGEPAEESAFDNWGAETYFGTAEVAAYLGKSADWVSRGLRRRAFTYPDGSVVRPLQSSRRGRRRFTVDMIRAIAWSSYRSGSLDRPQLEQALGSLSCWP
;
A
#
# COMPACT_ATOMS: atom_id res chain seq x y z
N MET A 1 43.53 -10.24 1.07
CA MET A 1 42.81 -10.50 -0.19
C MET A 1 42.70 -9.18 -0.91
N THR A 2 43.29 -9.07 -2.10
CA THR A 2 43.30 -7.84 -2.90
C THR A 2 41.92 -7.63 -3.49
N GLU A 3 41.17 -6.66 -2.97
CA GLU A 3 39.96 -6.15 -3.61
C GLU A 3 40.36 -5.39 -4.87
N THR A 4 40.34 -6.08 -6.01
CA THR A 4 40.32 -5.43 -7.32
C THR A 4 38.94 -4.80 -7.47
N ASN A 5 38.78 -3.59 -6.93
CA ASN A 5 37.58 -2.78 -7.09
C ASN A 5 37.55 -2.28 -8.54
N THR A 6 37.19 -3.18 -9.45
CA THR A 6 37.10 -2.91 -10.88
C THR A 6 35.79 -2.18 -11.06
N SER A 7 35.85 -0.86 -11.05
CA SER A 7 34.62 -0.08 -11.13
C SER A 7 33.96 -0.29 -12.48
N HIS A 8 32.66 -0.62 -12.49
CA HIS A 8 31.92 -0.88 -13.72
C HIS A 8 31.00 0.31 -14.03
N TYR A 9 30.86 0.64 -15.32
CA TYR A 9 30.00 1.73 -15.72
C TYR A 9 28.53 1.30 -15.79
N VAL A 10 27.63 2.20 -15.40
CA VAL A 10 26.18 2.02 -15.50
C VAL A 10 25.52 3.26 -16.10
N LEU A 11 24.42 3.06 -16.82
CA LEU A 11 23.54 4.14 -17.27
C LEU A 11 22.35 4.22 -16.33
N VAL A 12 22.05 5.38 -15.79
CA VAL A 12 20.85 5.56 -14.96
C VAL A 12 19.69 5.96 -15.85
N LEU A 13 18.56 5.30 -15.65
CA LEU A 13 17.27 5.64 -16.25
C LEU A 13 16.26 5.85 -15.12
N GLY A 14 15.38 6.85 -15.26
CA GLY A 14 14.34 7.14 -14.28
C GLY A 14 13.56 8.39 -14.65
N ASP A 15 12.62 8.80 -13.81
CA ASP A 15 11.95 10.08 -13.99
C ASP A 15 12.81 11.26 -13.47
N ARG A 16 12.29 12.48 -13.62
CA ARG A 16 12.96 13.70 -13.11
C ARG A 16 13.07 13.73 -11.58
N GLU A 17 12.17 13.12 -10.82
CA GLU A 17 12.29 13.04 -9.36
C GLU A 17 13.45 12.14 -8.93
N THR A 18 13.71 11.08 -9.69
CA THR A 18 14.91 10.24 -9.53
C THR A 18 16.18 11.04 -9.85
N PHE A 19 16.14 11.88 -10.88
CA PHE A 19 17.27 12.75 -11.24
C PHE A 19 17.60 13.80 -10.16
N ASP A 20 16.58 14.36 -9.49
CA ASP A 20 16.79 15.30 -8.38
C ASP A 20 17.55 14.69 -7.19
N ARG A 21 17.73 13.37 -7.16
CA ARG A 21 18.50 12.63 -6.16
C ARG A 21 19.89 12.20 -6.67
N ALA A 22 20.44 12.87 -7.69
CA ALA A 22 21.69 12.50 -8.35
C ALA A 22 22.89 12.31 -7.40
N ASP A 23 23.04 13.15 -6.37
CA ASP A 23 24.13 13.04 -5.40
C ASP A 23 24.04 11.71 -4.62
N MET A 24 22.85 11.38 -4.14
CA MET A 24 22.57 10.11 -3.45
C MET A 24 22.79 8.90 -4.38
N LEU A 25 22.41 9.01 -5.65
CA LEU A 25 22.62 7.94 -6.63
C LEU A 25 24.11 7.72 -6.92
N SER A 26 24.88 8.80 -6.99
CA SER A 26 26.33 8.74 -7.22
C SER A 26 27.05 8.09 -6.04
N GLU A 27 26.69 8.44 -4.80
CA GLU A 27 27.21 7.81 -3.59
C GLU A 27 26.91 6.30 -3.58
N ARG A 28 25.66 5.92 -3.85
CA ARG A 28 25.26 4.51 -3.91
C ARG A 28 25.96 3.71 -5.01
N ALA A 29 26.12 4.30 -6.19
CA ALA A 29 26.88 3.66 -7.26
C ALA A 29 28.32 3.41 -6.81
N ALA A 30 28.96 4.41 -6.20
CA ALA A 30 30.33 4.28 -5.70
C ALA A 30 30.47 3.21 -4.60
N GLU A 31 29.52 3.12 -3.66
CA GLU A 31 29.47 2.07 -2.64
C GLU A 31 29.43 0.65 -3.23
N LYS A 32 28.85 0.50 -4.42
CA LYS A 32 28.75 -0.78 -5.14
C LYS A 32 29.82 -0.97 -6.21
N GLY A 33 30.84 -0.11 -6.23
CA GLY A 33 31.90 -0.16 -7.24
C GLY A 33 31.38 0.11 -8.64
N ALA A 34 30.36 0.93 -8.80
CA ALA A 34 29.82 1.39 -10.07
C ALA A 34 30.10 2.88 -10.30
N VAL A 35 30.26 3.30 -11.56
CA VAL A 35 30.29 4.71 -11.96
C VAL A 35 29.11 4.98 -12.88
N ILE A 36 28.32 6.01 -12.57
CA ILE A 36 27.27 6.50 -13.45
C ILE A 36 27.94 7.17 -14.65
N ALA A 37 27.86 6.54 -15.83
CA ALA A 37 28.40 7.09 -17.07
C ALA A 37 27.49 8.18 -17.64
N GLN A 38 26.18 7.96 -17.57
CA GLN A 38 25.18 8.90 -18.08
C GLN A 38 23.83 8.65 -17.42
N THR A 39 23.02 9.69 -17.36
CA THR A 39 21.65 9.69 -16.86
C THR A 39 20.69 10.03 -17.99
N TYR A 40 19.58 9.31 -18.05
CA TYR A 40 18.48 9.51 -18.97
C TYR A 40 17.21 9.70 -18.16
N ALA A 41 16.54 10.84 -18.33
CA ALA A 41 15.38 11.20 -17.53
C ALA A 41 14.17 11.49 -18.42
N PHE A 42 13.00 11.00 -18.02
CA PHE A 42 11.70 11.31 -18.60
C PHE A 42 10.81 12.03 -17.57
N ASP A 43 9.67 12.57 -18.00
CA ASP A 43 8.78 13.32 -17.12
C ASP A 43 8.07 12.41 -16.10
N PRO A 44 7.82 12.88 -14.86
CA PRO A 44 7.10 12.08 -13.87
C PRO A 44 5.74 11.62 -14.39
N GLY A 45 5.50 10.30 -14.34
CA GLY A 45 4.28 9.67 -14.86
C GLY A 45 4.21 9.50 -16.38
N GLU A 46 5.20 9.98 -17.15
CA GLU A 46 5.24 9.80 -18.61
C GLU A 46 5.24 8.32 -18.99
N ALA A 47 6.05 7.51 -18.31
CA ALA A 47 6.06 6.07 -18.50
C ALA A 47 4.72 5.41 -18.14
N ALA A 48 4.02 5.89 -17.12
CA ALA A 48 2.71 5.35 -16.76
C ALA A 48 1.62 5.66 -17.80
N ALA A 49 1.74 6.81 -18.47
CA ALA A 49 0.77 7.30 -19.44
C ALA A 49 0.88 6.61 -20.80
N GLN A 50 2.03 6.00 -21.12
CA GLN A 50 2.28 5.34 -22.39
C GLN A 50 2.18 3.82 -22.29
N ASP A 51 1.57 3.20 -23.29
CA ASP A 51 1.57 1.73 -23.40
C ASP A 51 2.87 1.22 -24.04
N ASP A 52 3.43 2.00 -24.98
CA ASP A 52 4.66 1.68 -25.70
C ASP A 52 5.85 2.50 -25.18
N LEU A 53 6.91 1.81 -24.74
CA LEU A 53 8.15 2.43 -24.29
C LEU A 53 8.94 3.07 -25.43
N THR A 54 8.64 2.75 -26.70
CA THR A 54 9.31 3.38 -27.85
C THR A 54 8.92 4.84 -28.04
N GLU A 55 7.82 5.29 -27.42
CA GLU A 55 7.37 6.68 -27.45
C GLU A 55 8.09 7.57 -26.43
N ILE A 56 8.90 6.98 -25.55
CA ILE A 56 9.65 7.71 -24.52
C ILE A 56 11.09 7.86 -24.99
N ASP A 57 11.43 9.06 -25.48
CA ASP A 57 12.74 9.36 -26.07
C ASP A 57 13.90 8.99 -25.14
N ALA A 58 13.76 9.25 -23.83
CA ALA A 58 14.78 8.94 -22.84
C ALA A 58 15.05 7.43 -22.73
N VAL A 59 14.01 6.59 -22.85
CA VAL A 59 14.13 5.13 -22.80
C VAL A 59 14.83 4.61 -24.04
N VAL A 60 14.43 5.10 -25.23
CA VAL A 60 15.06 4.73 -26.50
C VAL A 60 16.52 5.15 -26.54
N ALA A 61 16.83 6.37 -26.08
CA ALA A 61 18.19 6.88 -25.99
C ALA A 61 19.04 6.04 -25.03
N ALA A 62 18.53 5.73 -23.84
CA ALA A 62 19.23 4.87 -22.87
C ALA A 62 19.52 3.48 -23.42
N LEU A 63 18.53 2.84 -24.07
CA LEU A 63 18.71 1.53 -24.71
C LEU A 63 19.72 1.58 -25.85
N SER A 64 19.63 2.59 -26.72
CA SER A 64 20.57 2.76 -27.83
C SER A 64 22.00 2.90 -27.32
N TRP A 65 22.20 3.70 -26.27
CA TRP A 65 23.52 3.91 -25.69
C TRP A 65 24.03 2.66 -24.98
N ALA A 66 23.19 2.00 -24.18
CA ALA A 66 23.50 0.73 -23.51
C ALA A 66 24.03 -0.32 -24.49
N VAL A 67 23.33 -0.49 -25.61
CA VAL A 67 23.71 -1.44 -26.68
C VAL A 67 25.03 -1.04 -27.33
N ALA A 68 25.22 0.25 -27.63
CA ALA A 68 26.41 0.77 -28.29
C ALA A 68 27.67 0.64 -27.40
N THR A 69 27.56 0.91 -26.11
CA THR A 69 28.69 0.94 -25.17
C THR A 69 28.83 -0.32 -24.33
N ARG A 70 27.93 -1.30 -24.53
CA ARG A 70 27.84 -2.53 -23.73
C ARG A 70 27.74 -2.24 -22.22
N THR A 71 26.96 -1.22 -21.88
CA THR A 71 26.78 -0.74 -20.51
C THR A 71 25.39 -1.10 -20.02
N SER A 72 25.30 -1.69 -18.83
CA SER A 72 24.01 -2.03 -18.21
C SER A 72 23.23 -0.78 -17.81
N ILE A 73 21.90 -0.88 -17.84
CA ILE A 73 21.01 0.18 -17.35
C ILE A 73 20.67 -0.12 -15.90
N TRP A 74 20.67 0.91 -15.06
CA TRP A 74 20.26 0.89 -13.66
C TRP A 74 18.99 1.71 -13.47
N LEU A 75 17.97 1.10 -12.88
CA LEU A 75 16.73 1.71 -12.41
C LEU A 75 16.75 1.74 -10.88
N PRO A 76 17.02 2.88 -10.25
CA PRO A 76 17.06 2.98 -8.79
C PRO A 76 15.67 2.78 -8.16
N PHE A 77 14.60 3.23 -8.84
CA PHE A 77 13.23 3.20 -8.34
C PHE A 77 12.24 2.63 -9.38
N PRO A 78 12.40 1.37 -9.82
CA PRO A 78 11.74 0.83 -11.01
C PRO A 78 10.20 0.94 -11.00
N LEU A 79 9.55 0.73 -9.85
CA LEU A 79 8.09 0.83 -9.73
C LEU A 79 7.59 2.26 -9.61
N GLN A 80 8.43 3.21 -9.17
CA GLN A 80 8.07 4.63 -9.08
C GLN A 80 8.24 5.28 -10.46
N ASP A 81 9.36 4.99 -11.11
CA ASP A 81 9.71 5.56 -12.42
C ASP A 81 8.81 4.98 -13.54
N LEU A 82 8.75 3.64 -13.68
CA LEU A 82 8.02 3.01 -14.79
C LEU A 82 6.54 2.80 -14.50
N CYS A 83 6.14 2.76 -13.22
CA CYS A 83 4.76 2.52 -12.75
C CYS A 83 4.08 1.22 -13.21
N ARG A 84 4.68 0.45 -14.14
CA ARG A 84 4.10 -0.74 -14.76
C ARG A 84 5.13 -1.87 -14.79
N GLU A 85 4.77 -3.01 -14.23
CA GLU A 85 5.63 -4.20 -14.22
C GLU A 85 5.93 -4.72 -15.64
N GLU A 86 5.00 -4.51 -16.58
CA GLU A 86 5.19 -4.87 -17.99
C GLU A 86 6.35 -4.11 -18.63
N HIS A 87 6.47 -2.81 -18.34
CA HIS A 87 7.53 -1.96 -18.86
C HIS A 87 8.89 -2.41 -18.34
N LEU A 88 8.96 -2.72 -17.05
CA LEU A 88 10.15 -3.29 -16.43
C LEU A 88 10.57 -4.59 -17.14
N ARG A 89 9.62 -5.48 -17.42
CA ARG A 89 9.90 -6.74 -18.11
C ARG A 89 10.34 -6.52 -19.55
N ARG A 90 9.68 -5.64 -20.31
CA ARG A 90 10.03 -5.33 -21.72
C ARG A 90 11.44 -4.75 -21.82
N LEU A 91 11.80 -3.82 -20.93
CA LEU A 91 13.14 -3.25 -20.86
C LEU A 91 14.20 -4.33 -20.54
N SER A 92 13.94 -5.16 -19.53
CA SER A 92 14.82 -6.25 -19.12
C SER A 92 15.07 -7.26 -20.25
N LEU A 93 14.01 -7.73 -20.90
CA LEU A 93 14.11 -8.65 -22.04
C LEU A 93 14.88 -8.04 -23.22
N THR A 94 14.69 -6.74 -23.48
CA THR A 94 15.40 -6.05 -24.56
C THR A 94 16.90 -6.03 -24.29
N LEU A 95 17.33 -5.66 -23.07
CA LEU A 95 18.74 -5.69 -22.67
C LEU A 95 19.33 -7.10 -22.71
N GLN A 96 18.59 -8.10 -22.23
CA GLN A 96 19.03 -9.50 -22.23
C GLN A 96 19.27 -10.04 -23.65
N ARG A 97 18.46 -9.64 -24.65
CA ARG A 97 18.71 -9.98 -26.07
C ARG A 97 20.05 -9.45 -26.60
N HIS A 98 20.59 -8.41 -25.96
CA HIS A 98 21.90 -7.83 -26.27
C HIS A 98 23.00 -8.30 -25.31
N GLY A 99 22.72 -9.26 -24.42
CA GLY A 99 23.66 -9.77 -23.42
C GLY A 99 23.96 -8.76 -22.30
N LEU A 100 23.05 -7.81 -22.06
CA LEU A 100 23.14 -6.81 -21.01
C LEU A 100 22.11 -7.09 -19.92
N ASN A 101 22.33 -6.52 -18.74
CA ASN A 101 21.42 -6.62 -17.61
C ASN A 101 20.70 -5.31 -17.35
N LEU A 102 19.47 -5.43 -16.86
CA LEU A 102 18.78 -4.35 -16.16
C LEU A 102 19.09 -4.48 -14.67
N LEU A 103 19.66 -3.47 -14.05
CA LEU A 103 19.98 -3.42 -12.63
C LEU A 103 18.87 -2.65 -11.90
N MET A 104 18.50 -3.09 -10.70
CA MET A 104 17.34 -2.57 -9.98
C MET A 104 17.69 -2.23 -8.53
N GLY A 105 17.00 -1.22 -8.00
CA GLY A 105 17.04 -0.88 -6.57
C GLY A 105 18.36 -0.28 -6.12
N SER A 106 18.52 -0.11 -4.80
CA SER A 106 19.75 0.43 -4.20
C SER A 106 20.95 -0.50 -4.33
N GLU A 107 20.70 -1.79 -4.50
CA GLU A 107 21.73 -2.82 -4.49
C GLU A 107 22.29 -3.16 -5.88
N LEU A 108 21.82 -2.49 -6.94
CA LEU A 108 22.14 -2.79 -8.33
C LEU A 108 21.88 -4.27 -8.66
N GLU A 109 20.80 -4.84 -8.13
CA GLU A 109 20.48 -6.24 -8.33
C GLU A 109 20.05 -6.49 -9.78
N PRO A 110 20.59 -7.52 -10.45
CA PRO A 110 20.17 -7.84 -11.79
C PRO A 110 18.70 -8.28 -11.79
N CYS A 111 17.95 -7.76 -12.76
CA CYS A 111 16.57 -8.15 -13.00
C CYS A 111 16.52 -9.65 -13.32
N PRO A 112 15.63 -10.42 -12.65
CA PRO A 112 15.51 -11.84 -12.89
C PRO A 112 15.30 -12.17 -14.37
N ILE A 113 16.12 -13.10 -14.88
CA ILE A 113 16.02 -13.59 -16.25
C ILE A 113 14.78 -14.48 -16.38
N GLU A 114 14.57 -15.34 -15.38
CA GLU A 114 13.44 -16.26 -15.28
C GLU A 114 12.47 -15.82 -14.17
N GLY A 115 11.19 -15.75 -14.51
CA GLY A 115 10.12 -15.40 -13.56
C GLY A 115 10.17 -13.96 -13.04
N GLY A 116 9.25 -13.64 -12.12
CA GLY A 116 9.24 -12.39 -11.34
C GLY A 116 8.40 -11.24 -11.91
N TYR A 117 8.46 -11.00 -13.22
CA TYR A 117 7.68 -9.94 -13.87
C TYR A 117 7.09 -10.45 -15.18
N SER A 118 5.77 -10.62 -15.22
CA SER A 118 5.03 -11.17 -16.36
C SER A 118 3.81 -10.31 -16.62
N ALA A 119 3.61 -9.92 -17.89
CA ALA A 119 2.40 -9.18 -18.29
C ALA A 119 1.13 -10.01 -18.04
N VAL A 120 1.23 -11.33 -18.18
CA VAL A 120 0.10 -12.24 -17.88
C VAL A 120 -0.22 -12.23 -16.39
N ASP A 121 0.79 -12.32 -15.53
CA ASP A 121 0.57 -12.33 -14.07
C ASP A 121 0.14 -10.95 -13.54
N ALA A 122 0.60 -9.88 -14.18
CA ALA A 122 0.16 -8.51 -13.89
C ALA A 122 -1.31 -8.32 -14.29
N ALA A 123 -1.69 -8.67 -15.52
CA ALA A 123 -3.06 -8.61 -16.00
C ALA A 123 -4.00 -9.49 -15.15
N LEU A 124 -3.57 -10.69 -14.77
CA LEU A 124 -4.35 -11.57 -13.90
C LEU A 124 -4.56 -10.96 -12.51
N ARG A 125 -3.52 -10.36 -11.90
CA ARG A 125 -3.67 -9.66 -10.62
C ARG A 125 -4.63 -8.48 -10.72
N GLU A 126 -4.59 -7.74 -11.83
CA GLU A 126 -5.49 -6.61 -12.04
C GLU A 126 -6.95 -7.08 -12.21
N GLU A 127 -7.17 -8.15 -12.96
CA GLU A 127 -8.51 -8.75 -13.09
C GLU A 127 -9.05 -9.24 -11.75
N VAL A 128 -8.23 -9.95 -10.96
CA VAL A 128 -8.64 -10.40 -9.62
C VAL A 128 -9.02 -9.21 -8.72
N ARG A 129 -8.24 -8.12 -8.75
CA ARG A 129 -8.56 -6.90 -8.00
C ARG A 129 -9.87 -6.25 -8.46
N ALA A 130 -10.12 -6.23 -9.77
CA ALA A 130 -11.35 -5.69 -10.33
C ALA A 130 -12.58 -6.52 -9.91
N VAL A 131 -12.44 -7.85 -9.93
CA VAL A 131 -13.47 -8.79 -9.44
C VAL A 131 -13.73 -8.58 -7.95
N ASP A 132 -12.68 -8.49 -7.12
CA ASP A 132 -12.82 -8.24 -5.68
C ASP A 132 -13.53 -6.90 -5.43
N ALA A 133 -13.15 -5.85 -6.16
CA ALA A 133 -13.79 -4.54 -6.05
C ALA A 133 -15.29 -4.60 -6.42
N LEU A 134 -15.64 -5.37 -7.45
CA LEU A 134 -17.02 -5.58 -7.86
C LEU A 134 -17.81 -6.37 -6.79
N ASP A 135 -17.22 -7.40 -6.19
CA ASP A 135 -17.84 -8.17 -5.11
C ASP A 135 -18.08 -7.29 -3.88
N PHE A 136 -17.09 -6.51 -3.46
CA PHE A 136 -17.26 -5.55 -2.37
C PHE A 136 -18.37 -4.53 -2.64
N ALA A 137 -18.46 -4.03 -3.87
CA ALA A 137 -19.55 -3.12 -4.26
C ALA A 137 -20.93 -3.81 -4.21
N ALA A 138 -21.01 -5.06 -4.65
CA ALA A 138 -22.25 -5.85 -4.60
C ALA A 138 -22.69 -6.12 -3.15
N LEU A 139 -21.76 -6.50 -2.28
CA LEU A 139 -22.00 -6.70 -0.84
C LEU A 139 -22.44 -5.41 -0.15
N ALA A 140 -21.78 -4.29 -0.45
CA ALA A 140 -22.17 -2.98 0.08
C ALA A 140 -23.59 -2.61 -0.35
N ALA A 141 -23.95 -2.80 -1.62
CA ALA A 141 -25.30 -2.53 -2.12
C ALA A 141 -26.36 -3.44 -1.50
N ALA A 142 -26.04 -4.73 -1.28
CA ALA A 142 -26.94 -5.65 -0.58
C ALA A 142 -27.12 -5.25 0.89
N GLY A 143 -26.04 -4.92 1.59
CA GLY A 143 -26.08 -4.45 2.98
C GLY A 143 -26.91 -3.18 3.15
N VAL A 144 -26.75 -2.20 2.26
CA VAL A 144 -27.58 -0.97 2.25
C VAL A 144 -29.06 -1.29 2.11
N ARG A 145 -29.44 -2.25 1.26
CA ARG A 145 -30.84 -2.67 1.11
C ARG A 145 -31.38 -3.32 2.38
N THR A 146 -30.64 -4.24 2.97
CA THR A 146 -31.06 -4.92 4.20
C THR A 146 -31.17 -3.94 5.37
N LEU A 147 -30.16 -3.09 5.57
CA LEU A 147 -30.18 -2.06 6.62
C LEU A 147 -31.29 -1.03 6.40
N GLY A 148 -31.57 -0.65 5.16
CA GLY A 148 -32.69 0.24 4.85
C GLY A 148 -34.04 -0.33 5.28
N VAL A 149 -34.27 -1.62 4.99
CA VAL A 149 -35.49 -2.33 5.42
C VAL A 149 -35.54 -2.45 6.95
N GLU A 150 -34.43 -2.80 7.60
CA GLU A 150 -34.38 -2.89 9.07
C GLU A 150 -34.63 -1.54 9.75
N ILE A 151 -34.10 -0.44 9.19
CA ILE A 151 -34.36 0.93 9.67
C ILE A 151 -35.83 1.30 9.49
N GLU A 152 -36.42 1.03 8.32
CA GLU A 152 -37.85 1.30 8.08
C GLU A 152 -38.72 0.48 9.04
N VAL A 153 -38.42 -0.79 9.27
CA VAL A 153 -39.13 -1.63 10.24
C VAL A 153 -38.99 -1.08 11.66
N ALA A 154 -37.80 -0.65 12.07
CA ALA A 154 -37.58 -0.05 13.39
C ALA A 154 -38.32 1.28 13.56
N LEU A 155 -38.39 2.12 12.52
CA LEU A 155 -39.11 3.39 12.52
C LEU A 155 -40.64 3.22 12.55
N HIS A 156 -41.17 2.18 11.89
CA HIS A 156 -42.62 1.90 11.94
C HIS A 156 -43.02 1.13 13.21
N GLY A 157 -42.10 0.38 13.83
CA GLY A 157 -42.32 -0.30 15.11
C GLY A 157 -42.38 0.65 16.31
N SER A 158 -41.90 1.90 16.18
CA SER A 158 -42.01 2.93 17.23
C SER A 158 -43.37 3.65 17.29
N ASP A 159 -44.27 3.43 16.34
CA ASP A 159 -45.60 4.07 16.31
C ASP A 159 -46.70 3.29 17.07
N GLN A 160 -46.34 2.22 17.80
CA GLN A 160 -47.27 1.45 18.63
C GLN A 160 -46.84 1.45 20.12
N GLU A 161 -47.06 2.55 20.81
CA GLU A 161 -47.20 2.58 22.28
C GLU A 161 -48.66 2.33 22.67
N PRO A 162 -48.99 1.26 23.43
CA PRO A 162 -50.15 1.29 24.29
C PRO A 162 -49.77 1.99 25.60
N ALA A 163 -50.46 3.08 25.88
CA ALA A 163 -50.36 3.86 27.11
C ALA A 163 -50.57 3.00 28.37
N GLY A 164 -49.64 3.09 29.33
CA GLY A 164 -49.80 2.51 30.66
C GLY A 164 -48.52 2.51 31.49
N GLU A 165 -48.25 3.63 32.15
CA GLU A 165 -47.36 3.72 33.32
C GLU A 165 -48.22 3.70 34.61
N PRO A 166 -47.73 3.19 35.77
CA PRO A 166 -46.53 3.78 36.39
C PRO A 166 -45.59 2.86 37.19
N ALA A 167 -44.39 3.43 37.41
CA ALA A 167 -43.48 3.32 38.56
C ALA A 167 -42.60 2.07 38.74
N GLU A 168 -41.30 2.31 38.47
CA GLU A 168 -40.12 1.90 39.26
C GLU A 168 -39.98 0.43 39.69
N GLU A 169 -39.25 -0.37 38.89
CA GLU A 169 -38.08 -1.10 39.37
C GLU A 169 -37.21 -1.53 38.18
N SER A 170 -35.90 -1.37 38.34
CA SER A 170 -34.87 -1.47 37.31
C SER A 170 -34.86 -2.82 36.59
N ALA A 171 -35.28 -2.82 35.32
CA ALA A 171 -35.15 -3.93 34.39
C ALA A 171 -34.41 -3.53 33.09
N PHE A 172 -33.45 -2.59 33.19
CA PHE A 172 -32.42 -2.39 32.16
C PHE A 172 -31.14 -3.10 32.61
N ASP A 173 -31.24 -4.42 32.75
CA ASP A 173 -30.06 -5.27 32.88
C ASP A 173 -29.90 -6.04 31.57
N ASN A 174 -28.78 -5.75 30.90
CA ASN A 174 -28.17 -6.54 29.83
C ASN A 174 -28.62 -6.33 28.36
N TRP A 175 -28.22 -5.20 27.76
CA TRP A 175 -27.85 -5.16 26.34
C TRP A 175 -26.65 -4.23 26.11
N GLY A 176 -25.46 -4.83 25.99
CA GLY A 176 -24.30 -4.30 25.25
C GLY A 176 -23.54 -3.13 25.86
N ALA A 177 -22.72 -3.37 26.90
CA ALA A 177 -21.67 -2.42 27.26
C ALA A 177 -20.65 -2.31 26.10
N GLU A 178 -20.71 -1.22 25.34
CA GLU A 178 -19.77 -0.97 24.23
C GLU A 178 -18.35 -0.83 24.78
N THR A 179 -17.51 -1.85 24.59
CA THR A 179 -16.14 -1.89 25.13
C THR A 179 -15.25 -0.87 24.40
N TYR A 180 -14.67 0.05 25.16
CA TYR A 180 -13.78 1.08 24.63
C TYR A 180 -12.33 0.82 25.01
N PHE A 181 -11.44 0.97 24.04
CA PHE A 181 -10.00 0.80 24.21
C PHE A 181 -9.27 2.13 24.13
N GLY A 182 -8.19 2.27 24.88
CA GLY A 182 -7.25 3.39 24.79
C GLY A 182 -6.21 3.19 23.69
N THR A 183 -5.51 4.27 23.30
CA THR A 183 -4.45 4.22 22.27
C THR A 183 -3.35 3.20 22.57
N ALA A 184 -3.01 2.98 23.85
CA ALA A 184 -1.97 2.02 24.24
C ALA A 184 -2.42 0.56 24.05
N GLU A 185 -3.70 0.27 24.32
CA GLU A 185 -4.30 -1.05 24.13
C GLU A 185 -4.43 -1.36 22.64
N VAL A 186 -4.89 -0.40 21.84
CA VAL A 186 -4.93 -0.51 20.37
C VAL A 186 -3.55 -0.82 19.81
N ALA A 187 -2.51 -0.13 20.31
CA ALA A 187 -1.14 -0.36 19.89
C ALA A 187 -0.66 -1.78 20.24
N ALA A 188 -1.01 -2.28 21.43
CA ALA A 188 -0.70 -3.63 21.87
C ALA A 188 -1.36 -4.69 20.98
N TYR A 189 -2.64 -4.52 20.63
CA TYR A 189 -3.35 -5.44 19.71
C TYR A 189 -2.70 -5.52 18.34
N LEU A 190 -2.12 -4.41 17.86
CA LEU A 190 -1.51 -4.32 16.54
C LEU A 190 -0.01 -4.65 16.54
N GLY A 191 0.59 -4.94 17.71
CA GLY A 191 2.04 -5.13 17.83
C GLY A 191 2.85 -3.87 17.44
N LYS A 192 2.29 -2.67 17.64
CA LYS A 192 2.91 -1.38 17.29
C LYS A 192 3.06 -0.49 18.52
N SER A 193 3.73 0.65 18.37
CA SER A 193 3.84 1.66 19.43
C SER A 193 2.63 2.61 19.46
N ALA A 194 2.32 3.14 20.64
CA ALA A 194 1.24 4.14 20.79
C ALA A 194 1.50 5.43 19.98
N ASP A 195 2.78 5.77 19.74
CA ASP A 195 3.15 6.88 18.86
C ASP A 195 2.88 6.57 17.39
N TRP A 196 3.08 5.34 16.94
CA TRP A 196 2.71 4.91 15.59
C TRP A 196 1.22 5.08 15.34
N VAL A 197 0.37 4.65 16.29
CA VAL A 197 -1.10 4.85 16.21
C VAL A 197 -1.43 6.35 16.19
N SER A 198 -0.79 7.13 17.05
CA SER A 198 -1.01 8.58 17.13
C SER A 198 -0.59 9.33 15.86
N ARG A 199 0.46 8.86 15.19
CA ARG A 199 0.97 9.39 13.92
C ARG A 199 0.06 9.02 12.75
N GLY A 200 -0.39 7.76 12.69
CA GLY A 200 -1.35 7.29 11.68
C GLY A 200 -2.66 8.07 11.72
N LEU A 201 -3.19 8.33 12.92
CA LEU A 201 -4.39 9.16 13.10
C LEU A 201 -4.18 10.62 12.67
N ARG A 202 -3.04 11.22 13.00
CA ARG A 202 -2.71 12.60 12.57
C ARG A 202 -2.60 12.71 11.05
N ARG A 203 -2.03 11.69 10.41
CA ARG A 203 -1.87 11.60 8.94
C ARG A 203 -3.11 11.08 8.22
N ARG A 204 -4.19 10.77 8.94
CA ARG A 204 -5.42 10.17 8.40
C ARG A 204 -5.18 8.89 7.61
N ALA A 205 -4.18 8.09 8.04
CA ALA A 205 -3.74 6.88 7.34
C ALA A 205 -4.61 5.65 7.61
N PHE A 206 -5.58 5.75 8.54
CA PHE A 206 -6.48 4.65 8.90
C PHE A 206 -7.87 4.90 8.32
N THR A 207 -8.33 3.96 7.51
CA THR A 207 -9.59 4.05 6.78
C THR A 207 -10.45 2.81 7.03
N TYR A 208 -11.75 3.05 7.18
CA TYR A 208 -12.77 2.01 7.13
C TYR A 208 -12.87 1.42 5.70
N PRO A 209 -13.56 0.28 5.52
CA PRO A 209 -13.77 -0.30 4.20
C PRO A 209 -14.47 0.63 3.20
N ASP A 210 -15.31 1.55 3.70
CA ASP A 210 -16.00 2.58 2.90
C ASP A 210 -15.09 3.78 2.51
N GLY A 211 -13.81 3.75 2.88
CA GLY A 211 -12.85 4.82 2.63
C GLY A 211 -12.91 5.99 3.62
N SER A 212 -13.85 5.98 4.57
CA SER A 212 -13.95 7.03 5.59
C SER A 212 -12.81 6.92 6.61
N VAL A 213 -12.33 8.06 7.12
CA VAL A 213 -11.18 8.09 8.04
C VAL A 213 -11.62 7.68 9.45
N VAL A 214 -10.89 6.76 10.08
CA VAL A 214 -11.12 6.36 11.47
C VAL A 214 -10.89 7.54 12.40
N ARG A 215 -11.97 8.00 13.06
CA ARG A 215 -11.92 9.07 14.06
C ARG A 215 -12.23 8.51 15.45
N PRO A 216 -11.27 8.52 16.38
CA PRO A 216 -11.51 8.04 17.73
C PRO A 216 -12.44 8.98 18.49
N LEU A 217 -13.25 8.40 19.37
CA LEU A 217 -14.13 9.13 20.26
C LEU A 217 -13.29 9.91 21.29
N GLN A 218 -13.66 11.16 21.53
CA GLN A 218 -13.03 12.00 22.55
C GLN A 218 -13.72 11.77 23.88
N SER A 219 -13.00 11.24 24.88
CA SER A 219 -13.55 11.13 26.23
C SER A 219 -13.56 12.50 26.92
N SER A 220 -14.72 12.92 27.41
CA SER A 220 -14.98 14.20 28.08
C SER A 220 -14.09 14.47 29.30
N ARG A 221 -13.45 13.44 29.87
CA ARG A 221 -12.77 13.57 31.17
C ARG A 221 -11.25 13.81 31.10
N ARG A 222 -10.60 13.82 29.92
CA ARG A 222 -9.15 14.14 29.81
C ARG A 222 -8.58 14.26 28.39
N GLY A 223 -9.41 14.41 27.35
CA GLY A 223 -8.94 14.41 25.96
C GLY A 223 -8.30 13.09 25.50
N ARG A 224 -8.55 12.00 26.26
CA ARG A 224 -8.08 10.65 25.92
C ARG A 224 -8.97 10.07 24.82
N ARG A 225 -8.32 9.51 23.80
CA ARG A 225 -8.95 8.87 22.65
C ARG A 225 -9.48 7.50 23.05
N ARG A 226 -10.70 7.18 22.60
CA ARG A 226 -11.34 5.88 22.75
C ARG A 226 -11.62 5.26 21.39
N PHE A 227 -11.43 3.96 21.31
CA PHE A 227 -11.60 3.17 20.09
C PHE A 227 -12.58 2.03 20.39
N THR A 228 -13.50 1.78 19.47
CA THR A 228 -14.34 0.58 19.50
C THR A 228 -13.59 -0.59 18.85
N VAL A 229 -14.09 -1.82 19.02
CA VAL A 229 -13.54 -3.00 18.34
C VAL A 229 -13.51 -2.80 16.81
N ASP A 230 -14.56 -2.22 16.24
CA ASP A 230 -14.64 -1.97 14.80
C ASP A 230 -13.62 -0.94 14.31
N MET A 231 -13.34 0.09 15.12
CA MET A 231 -12.25 1.02 14.84
C MET A 231 -10.90 0.31 14.81
N ILE A 232 -10.65 -0.62 15.74
CA ILE A 232 -9.38 -1.38 15.78
C ILE A 232 -9.28 -2.30 14.56
N ARG A 233 -10.36 -2.99 14.20
CA ARG A 233 -10.43 -3.82 12.98
C ARG A 233 -10.15 -2.98 11.73
N ALA A 234 -10.75 -1.81 11.61
CA ALA A 234 -10.50 -0.89 10.50
C ALA A 234 -9.04 -0.42 10.45
N ILE A 235 -8.43 -0.10 11.59
CA ILE A 235 -7.00 0.24 11.67
C ILE A 235 -6.13 -0.94 11.22
N ALA A 236 -6.42 -2.15 11.67
CA ALA A 236 -5.66 -3.35 11.31
C ALA A 236 -5.72 -3.60 9.79
N TRP A 237 -6.93 -3.61 9.22
CA TRP A 237 -7.14 -3.81 7.78
C TRP A 237 -6.52 -2.70 6.93
N SER A 238 -6.68 -1.44 7.32
CA SER A 238 -6.05 -0.31 6.63
C SER A 238 -4.53 -0.39 6.65
N SER A 239 -3.96 -0.92 7.72
CA SER A 239 -2.51 -1.06 7.88
C SER A 239 -1.95 -2.27 7.14
N TYR A 240 -2.74 -3.31 6.95
CA TYR A 240 -2.41 -4.42 6.05
C TYR A 240 -2.43 -3.96 4.58
N ARG A 241 -3.46 -3.24 4.15
CA ARG A 241 -3.56 -2.68 2.78
C ARG A 241 -2.40 -1.75 2.43
N SER A 242 -1.90 -0.99 3.41
CA SER A 242 -0.76 -0.08 3.22
C SER A 242 0.61 -0.74 3.40
N GLY A 243 0.67 -2.05 3.67
CA GLY A 243 1.92 -2.80 3.88
C GLY A 243 2.60 -2.53 5.22
N SER A 244 1.94 -1.85 6.15
CA SER A 244 2.47 -1.59 7.51
C SER A 244 2.29 -2.76 8.48
N LEU A 245 1.36 -3.67 8.19
CA LEU A 245 1.18 -4.97 8.86
C LEU A 245 1.28 -6.08 7.82
N ASP A 246 1.93 -7.18 8.18
CA ASP A 246 1.92 -8.42 7.39
C ASP A 246 0.68 -9.28 7.72
N ARG A 247 0.44 -10.31 6.92
CA ARG A 247 -0.73 -11.19 7.08
C ARG A 247 -0.74 -11.91 8.43
N PRO A 248 0.38 -12.49 8.94
CA PRO A 248 0.41 -13.07 10.28
C PRO A 248 0.06 -12.08 11.39
N GLN A 249 0.56 -10.84 11.33
CA GLN A 249 0.25 -9.79 12.30
C GLN A 249 -1.22 -9.37 12.24
N LEU A 250 -1.81 -9.33 11.06
CA LEU A 250 -3.24 -9.07 10.89
C LEU A 250 -4.09 -10.18 11.53
N GLU A 251 -3.79 -11.45 11.23
CA GLU A 251 -4.52 -12.59 11.77
C GLU A 251 -4.39 -12.66 13.29
N GLN A 252 -3.21 -12.36 13.85
CA GLN A 252 -3.00 -12.26 15.30
C GLN A 252 -3.81 -11.10 15.92
N ALA A 253 -3.79 -9.92 15.30
CA ALA A 253 -4.53 -8.76 15.78
C ALA A 253 -6.05 -9.00 15.77
N LEU A 254 -6.59 -9.58 14.70
CA LEU A 254 -8.01 -9.91 14.58
C LEU A 254 -8.42 -11.05 15.52
N GLY A 255 -7.59 -12.08 15.64
CA GLY A 255 -7.80 -13.20 16.57
C GLY A 255 -7.87 -12.73 18.04
N SER A 256 -7.00 -11.80 18.42
CA SER A 256 -6.97 -11.21 19.77
C SER A 256 -8.23 -10.40 20.09
N LEU A 257 -8.89 -9.84 19.07
CA LEU A 257 -10.12 -9.06 19.21
C LEU A 257 -11.39 -9.92 19.25
N SER A 258 -11.34 -11.15 18.73
CA SER A 258 -12.43 -12.14 18.79
C SER A 258 -12.48 -12.97 20.08
N CYS A 259 -11.45 -12.87 20.94
CA CYS A 259 -11.36 -13.63 22.20
C CYS A 259 -11.98 -12.91 23.41
N TRP A 260 -12.81 -11.89 23.21
CA TRP A 260 -13.62 -11.27 24.27
C TRP A 260 -15.11 -11.53 24.03
N PRO A 261 -15.88 -11.92 25.06
CA PRO A 261 -17.31 -12.19 24.97
C PRO A 261 -18.13 -10.91 24.73
#